data_AF-A0A5B7TN24-F1
#
_entry.id   AF-A0A5B7TN24-F1
#
_cell.length_a   1.000
_cell.length_b   1.000
_cell.length_c   1.000
_cell.angle_alpha   90.00
_cell.angle_beta   90.00
_cell.angle_gamma   90.00
#
_symmetry.space_group_name_H-M   'P 1'
#
loop_
_entity.id
_entity.type
_entity.pdbx_description
1 polymer ?
#
loop_
_entity_poly.entity_id
_entity_poly.type
_entity_poly.pdbx_seq_one_letter_code
_entity_poly.pdbx_strand_id
1 'polypeptide(L)'
;MKKNIFLVVVFICFVGFAQENYSISSQKDRLRQYSGQWVSAVNPNTDSVAKFPEIKMSSLNNFNNHSLTVKVLQKDSSNQYNPLLHEIIGYDSFTDTIFAAGHNTQGVFFTGKGIFTSEKK
;
A
#
# COMPACT_ATOMS: atom_id res chain seq x y z
N MET A 1 -45.00 10.41 23.42
CA MET A 1 -43.54 10.30 23.64
C MET A 1 -42.97 8.90 23.40
N LYS A 2 -43.54 7.81 23.94
CA LYS A 2 -42.97 6.45 23.81
C LYS A 2 -42.88 5.90 22.36
N LYS A 3 -43.84 6.22 21.49
CA LYS A 3 -43.83 5.79 20.06
C LYS A 3 -42.70 6.43 19.22
N ASN A 4 -42.30 7.67 19.53
CA ASN A 4 -41.28 8.39 18.76
C ASN A 4 -39.86 7.91 19.13
N ILE A 5 -39.66 7.45 20.38
CA ILE A 5 -38.40 6.86 20.85
C ILE A 5 -38.15 5.50 20.16
N PHE A 6 -39.20 4.70 19.97
CA PHE A 6 -39.08 3.40 19.31
C PHE A 6 -38.62 3.53 17.86
N LEU A 7 -39.08 4.56 17.13
CA LEU A 7 -38.72 4.80 15.74
C LEU A 7 -37.25 5.22 15.57
N VAL A 8 -36.71 5.98 16.53
CA VAL A 8 -35.28 6.38 16.54
C VAL A 8 -34.36 5.19 16.82
N VAL A 9 -34.76 4.28 17.72
CA VAL A 9 -33.97 3.09 18.05
C VAL A 9 -33.87 2.13 16.86
N VAL A 10 -34.97 1.92 16.12
CA VAL A 10 -34.94 1.07 14.91
C VAL A 10 -34.02 1.66 13.84
N PHE A 11 -33.98 2.99 13.67
CA PHE A 11 -33.11 3.64 12.68
C PHE A 11 -31.62 3.52 13.02
N ILE A 12 -31.25 3.55 14.30
CA ILE A 12 -29.86 3.41 14.77
C ILE A 12 -29.35 1.96 14.62
N CYS A 13 -30.22 0.95 14.68
CA CYS A 13 -29.82 -0.44 14.46
C CYS A 13 -29.45 -0.74 13.00
N PHE A 14 -30.00 -0.02 12.01
CA PHE A 14 -29.71 -0.28 10.59
C PHE A 14 -28.35 0.26 10.12
N VAL A 15 -27.81 1.30 10.77
CA VAL A 15 -26.50 1.87 10.38
C VAL A 15 -25.30 1.03 10.83
N GLY A 16 -25.48 0.09 11.76
CA GLY A 16 -24.39 -0.76 12.28
C GLY A 16 -23.96 -1.91 11.36
N PHE A 17 -24.79 -2.31 10.38
CA PHE A 17 -24.53 -3.50 9.55
C PHE A 17 -23.82 -3.22 8.22
N ALA A 18 -23.59 -1.96 7.85
CA ALA A 18 -22.96 -1.62 6.57
C ALA A 18 -21.42 -1.75 6.57
N GLN A 19 -20.80 -1.91 7.75
CA GLN A 19 -19.35 -1.80 7.90
C GLN A 19 -18.60 -3.14 7.82
N GLU A 20 -19.31 -4.28 7.97
CA GLU A 20 -18.67 -5.60 8.11
C GLU A 20 -18.20 -6.23 6.78
N ASN A 21 -18.65 -5.72 5.63
CA ASN A 21 -18.44 -6.36 4.32
C ASN A 21 -17.43 -5.67 3.39
N TYR A 22 -16.74 -4.61 3.83
CA TYR A 22 -15.62 -4.05 3.06
C TYR A 22 -14.37 -4.92 3.25
N SER A 23 -14.42 -6.15 2.71
CA SER A 23 -13.20 -6.94 2.56
C SER A 23 -12.36 -6.33 1.44
N ILE A 24 -11.11 -5.98 1.74
CA ILE A 24 -10.12 -5.66 0.72
C ILE A 24 -9.76 -6.97 0.02
N SER A 25 -10.61 -7.35 -0.94
CA SER A 25 -10.56 -8.66 -1.59
C SER A 25 -9.75 -8.61 -2.88
N SER A 26 -9.86 -7.53 -3.65
CA SER A 26 -9.21 -7.43 -4.96
C SER A 26 -7.71 -7.19 -4.88
N GLN A 27 -6.97 -7.67 -5.88
CA GLN A 27 -5.54 -7.39 -6.04
C GLN A 27 -5.27 -5.88 -6.11
N LYS A 28 -6.14 -5.14 -6.82
CA LYS A 28 -6.09 -3.67 -6.91
C LYS A 28 -6.18 -3.00 -5.53
N ASP A 29 -7.17 -3.37 -4.73
CA ASP A 29 -7.38 -2.71 -3.44
C ASP A 29 -6.28 -3.06 -2.44
N ARG A 30 -5.73 -4.28 -2.52
CA ARG A 30 -4.55 -4.68 -1.75
C ARG A 30 -3.31 -3.90 -2.16
N LEU A 31 -3.07 -3.72 -3.45
CA LEU A 31 -1.97 -2.89 -3.94
C LEU A 31 -2.05 -1.47 -3.39
N ARG A 32 -3.24 -0.86 -3.38
CA ARG A 32 -3.45 0.51 -2.90
C ARG A 32 -3.09 0.72 -1.42
N GLN A 33 -3.14 -0.32 -0.59
CA GLN A 33 -2.73 -0.24 0.81
C GLN A 33 -1.24 0.12 0.96
N TYR A 34 -0.43 -0.18 -0.04
CA TYR A 34 0.99 0.12 -0.04
C TYR A 34 1.32 1.56 -0.49
N SER A 35 0.30 2.38 -0.78
CA SER A 35 0.50 3.79 -1.06
C SER A 35 0.89 4.56 0.21
N GLY A 36 1.84 5.48 0.09
CA GLY A 36 2.31 6.27 1.22
C GLY A 36 3.82 6.44 1.25
N GLN A 37 4.30 6.91 2.40
CA GLN A 37 5.72 7.04 2.70
C GLN A 37 6.13 5.92 3.64
N TRP A 38 7.24 5.27 3.31
CA TRP A 38 7.79 4.14 4.04
C TRP A 38 9.24 4.44 4.42
N VAL A 39 9.66 3.94 5.57
CA VAL A 39 11.01 4.13 6.10
C VAL A 39 11.50 2.82 6.69
N SER A 40 12.80 2.57 6.59
CA SER A 40 13.41 1.38 7.21
C SER A 40 13.40 1.49 8.74
N ALA A 41 13.14 0.37 9.39
CA ALA A 41 13.48 0.18 10.79
C ALA A 41 15.01 0.17 11.01
N VAL A 42 15.43 0.36 12.27
CA VAL A 42 16.84 0.29 12.69
C VAL A 42 17.37 -1.15 12.61
N ASN A 43 16.50 -2.12 12.88
CA ASN A 43 16.83 -3.55 12.85
C ASN A 43 15.60 -4.32 12.35
N PRO A 44 15.75 -5.42 11.58
CA PRO A 44 14.62 -6.21 11.10
C PRO A 44 13.77 -6.84 12.21
N ASN A 45 14.30 -6.93 13.44
CA ASN A 45 13.59 -7.49 14.59
C ASN A 45 12.90 -6.42 15.46
N THR A 46 12.88 -5.15 15.04
CA THR A 46 12.24 -4.07 15.81
C THR A 46 11.44 -3.15 14.91
N ASP A 47 10.38 -2.56 15.46
CA ASP A 47 9.62 -1.50 14.79
C ASP A 47 10.22 -0.10 15.03
N SER A 48 11.42 -0.04 15.61
CA SER A 48 12.07 1.23 15.93
C SER A 48 12.61 1.89 14.66
N VAL A 49 12.34 3.18 14.50
CA VAL A 49 12.77 3.98 13.34
C VAL A 49 13.79 5.02 13.80
N ALA A 50 14.92 5.11 13.09
CA ALA A 50 15.92 6.16 13.35
C ALA A 50 15.42 7.54 12.92
N LYS A 51 15.93 8.60 13.57
CA LYS A 51 15.70 9.99 13.14
C LYS A 51 16.07 10.22 11.67
N PHE A 52 17.13 9.55 11.22
CA PHE A 52 17.55 9.50 9.81
C PHE A 52 17.58 8.04 9.36
N PRO A 53 16.46 7.51 8.83
CA PRO A 53 16.38 6.11 8.41
C PRO A 53 17.34 5.83 7.25
N GLU A 54 17.84 4.60 7.17
CA GLU A 54 18.80 4.21 6.14
C GLU A 54 18.16 4.16 4.74
N ILE A 55 16.90 3.74 4.66
CA ILE A 55 16.12 3.68 3.42
C ILE A 55 14.82 4.44 3.60
N LYS A 56 14.44 5.18 2.56
CA LYS A 56 13.12 5.80 2.40
C LYS A 56 12.48 5.31 1.11
N MET A 57 11.18 5.09 1.12
CA MET A 57 10.42 4.73 -0.06
C MET A 57 9.15 5.58 -0.14
N SER A 58 8.86 6.07 -1.34
CA SER A 58 7.62 6.76 -1.65
C SER A 58 6.85 5.94 -2.67
N SER A 59 5.60 5.60 -2.35
CA SER A 59 4.70 4.82 -3.18
C SER A 59 3.47 5.67 -3.49
N LEU A 60 3.44 6.25 -4.69
CA LEU A 60 2.38 7.19 -5.10
C LEU A 60 1.36 6.50 -6.00
N ASN A 61 0.08 6.64 -5.68
CA ASN A 61 -0.99 6.14 -6.54
C ASN A 61 -0.93 6.81 -7.92
N ASN A 62 -1.10 6.01 -8.96
CA ASN A 62 -1.09 6.45 -10.35
C ASN A 62 -2.13 5.66 -11.17
N PHE A 63 -2.44 6.13 -12.39
CA PHE A 63 -3.35 5.49 -13.34
C PHE A 63 -4.70 5.11 -12.72
N ASN A 64 -5.41 6.08 -12.13
CA ASN A 64 -6.71 5.85 -11.48
C ASN A 64 -6.69 4.73 -10.41
N ASN A 65 -5.63 4.71 -9.60
CA ASN A 65 -5.37 3.72 -8.56
C ASN A 65 -5.17 2.27 -9.09
N HIS A 66 -4.74 2.10 -10.34
CA HIS A 66 -4.31 0.80 -10.86
C HIS A 66 -2.83 0.52 -10.67
N SER A 67 -2.06 1.50 -10.20
CA SER A 67 -0.64 1.29 -9.96
C SER A 67 -0.08 2.24 -8.91
N LEU A 68 1.14 1.92 -8.48
CA LEU A 68 2.00 2.72 -7.64
C LEU A 68 3.25 3.08 -8.45
N THR A 69 3.61 4.35 -8.45
CA THR A 69 4.97 4.78 -8.80
C THR A 69 5.81 4.77 -7.53
N VAL A 70 6.79 3.88 -7.48
CA VAL A 70 7.65 3.63 -6.34
C VAL A 70 9.02 4.24 -6.59
N LYS A 71 9.49 5.03 -5.62
CA LYS A 71 10.85 5.57 -5.59
C LYS A 71 11.50 5.17 -4.28
N VAL A 72 12.67 4.53 -4.34
CA VAL A 72 13.45 4.18 -3.16
C VAL A 72 14.70 5.04 -3.13
N LEU A 73 14.99 5.62 -1.98
CA LEU A 73 16.18 6.40 -1.70
C LEU A 73 16.97 5.74 -0.57
N GLN A 74 18.29 5.71 -0.70
CA GLN A 74 19.20 5.24 0.33
C GLN A 74 20.05 6.40 0.85
N LYS A 75 20.23 6.43 2.17
CA LYS A 75 21.08 7.40 2.85
C LYS A 75 22.55 7.05 2.63
N ASP A 76 23.39 8.03 2.34
CA ASP A 76 24.85 7.85 2.28
C ASP A 76 25.54 8.22 3.61
N SER A 77 26.87 8.11 3.63
CA SER A 77 27.71 8.48 4.78
C SER A 77 27.65 9.98 5.13
N SER A 78 27.24 10.82 4.18
CA SER A 78 27.08 12.28 4.34
C SER A 78 25.65 12.65 4.75
N ASN A 79 24.80 11.67 5.08
CA ASN A 79 23.37 11.83 5.39
C ASN A 79 22.51 12.39 4.26
N GLN A 80 22.97 12.29 3.00
CA GLN A 80 22.15 12.63 1.83
C GLN A 80 21.41 11.40 1.33
N TYR A 81 20.23 11.60 0.74
CA TYR A 81 19.40 10.51 0.21
C TYR A 81 19.52 10.46 -1.30
N ASN A 82 20.12 9.38 -1.80
CA ASN A 82 20.34 9.16 -3.22
C ASN A 82 19.33 8.14 -3.76
N PRO A 83 18.84 8.28 -5.00
CA PRO A 83 17.99 7.27 -5.62
C PRO A 83 18.67 5.90 -5.63
N LEU A 84 17.90 4.86 -5.36
CA LEU A 84 18.30 3.46 -5.45
C LEU A 84 17.46 2.72 -6.50
N LEU A 85 16.15 3.02 -6.53
CA LEU A 85 15.17 2.32 -7.35
C LEU A 85 14.10 3.28 -7.88
N HIS A 86 13.70 3.06 -9.12
CA HIS A 86 12.44 3.59 -9.66
C HIS A 86 11.65 2.45 -10.28
N GLU A 87 10.38 2.33 -9.90
CA GLU A 87 9.53 1.20 -10.30
C GLU A 87 8.08 1.64 -10.45
N ILE A 88 7.35 0.98 -11.35
CA ILE A 88 5.89 0.94 -11.36
C ILE A 88 5.43 -0.46 -10.91
N ILE A 89 4.57 -0.49 -9.91
CA ILE A 89 3.89 -1.72 -9.47
C ILE A 89 2.41 -1.54 -9.82
N GLY A 90 1.85 -2.41 -10.66
CA GLY A 90 0.50 -2.24 -11.19
C GLY A 90 -0.36 -3.48 -11.09
N TYR A 91 -1.67 -3.27 -11.15
CA TYR A 91 -2.68 -4.31 -11.26
C TYR A 91 -3.04 -4.53 -12.73
N ASP A 92 -2.84 -5.77 -13.21
CA ASP A 92 -3.31 -6.25 -14.50
C ASP A 92 -4.71 -6.84 -14.34
N SER A 93 -5.72 -6.12 -14.85
CA SER A 93 -7.12 -6.54 -14.78
C SER A 93 -7.48 -7.69 -15.71
N PHE A 94 -6.65 -7.98 -16.72
CA PHE A 94 -6.91 -9.08 -17.64
C PHE A 94 -6.57 -10.42 -16.99
N THR A 95 -5.47 -10.47 -16.23
CA THR A 95 -5.02 -11.70 -15.56
C THR A 95 -5.32 -11.75 -14.07
N ASP A 96 -5.90 -10.69 -13.48
CA ASP A 96 -6.08 -10.51 -12.03
C ASP A 96 -4.76 -10.72 -11.25
N THR A 97 -3.69 -10.06 -11.71
CA THR A 97 -2.36 -10.17 -11.09
C THR A 97 -1.72 -8.82 -10.85
N ILE A 98 -0.68 -8.80 -10.02
CA ILE A 98 0.23 -7.66 -9.87
C ILE A 98 1.42 -7.84 -10.80
N PHE A 99 1.85 -6.76 -11.43
CA PHE A 99 3.12 -6.68 -12.14
C PHE A 99 4.01 -5.61 -11.54
N ALA A 100 5.30 -5.74 -11.78
CA ALA A 100 6.36 -4.84 -11.36
C ALA A 100 7.27 -4.58 -12.57
N ALA A 101 7.65 -3.33 -12.79
CA ALA A 101 8.64 -2.97 -13.81
C ALA A 101 9.42 -1.74 -13.35
N GLY A 102 10.75 -1.81 -13.41
CA GLY A 102 11.58 -0.72 -12.93
C GLY A 102 13.03 -0.83 -13.35
N HIS A 103 13.85 0.05 -12.80
CA HIS A 103 15.28 0.04 -12.98
C HIS A 103 16.01 0.59 -11.75
N ASN A 104 17.28 0.21 -11.61
CA ASN A 104 18.19 0.81 -10.63
C ASN A 104 18.90 2.05 -11.19
N THR A 105 19.83 2.63 -10.44
CA THR A 105 20.60 3.81 -10.86
C THR A 105 21.54 3.57 -12.03
N GLN A 106 21.93 2.33 -12.28
CA GLN A 106 22.75 1.92 -13.42
C GLN A 106 21.91 1.68 -14.69
N GLY A 107 20.58 1.83 -14.60
CA GLY A 107 19.68 1.55 -15.72
C GLY A 107 19.44 0.07 -15.99
N VAL A 108 19.82 -0.81 -15.05
CA VAL A 108 19.50 -2.25 -15.15
C VAL A 108 18.01 -2.41 -14.91
N PHE A 109 17.30 -2.89 -15.93
CA PHE A 109 15.86 -3.11 -15.89
C PHE A 109 15.51 -4.45 -15.24
N PHE A 110 14.37 -4.48 -14.56
CA PHE A 110 13.78 -5.69 -14.04
C PHE A 110 12.27 -5.65 -14.20
N THR A 111 11.68 -6.85 -14.30
CA THR A 111 10.24 -7.05 -14.31
C THR A 111 9.86 -8.19 -13.38
N GLY A 112 8.65 -8.15 -12.87
CA GLY A 112 8.10 -9.16 -11.97
C GLY A 112 6.61 -9.30 -12.16
N LYS A 113 6.09 -10.47 -11.77
CA LYS A 113 4.65 -10.75 -11.67
C LYS A 113 4.38 -11.49 -10.36
N GLY A 114 3.22 -11.24 -9.77
CA GLY A 114 2.82 -11.88 -8.52
C GLY A 114 1.35 -11.66 -8.20
N ILE A 115 0.94 -12.16 -7.05
CA ILE A 115 -0.41 -12.00 -6.50
C ILE A 115 -0.31 -11.79 -4.98
N PHE A 116 -1.23 -11.02 -4.42
CA PHE A 116 -1.50 -11.06 -3.00
C PHE A 116 -2.33 -12.30 -2.69
N THR A 117 -1.83 -13.18 -1.82
CA THR A 117 -2.61 -14.30 -1.30
C THR A 117 -3.58 -13.81 -0.23
N SER A 118 -4.83 -14.27 -0.25
CA SER A 118 -5.75 -14.05 0.88
C SER A 118 -5.32 -14.85 2.09
N GLU A 119 -5.55 -14.32 3.30
CA GLU A 119 -5.36 -15.06 4.56
C GLU A 119 -6.39 -16.19 4.73
N LYS A 120 -7.50 -16.14 3.99
CA LYS A 120 -8.51 -17.19 3.94
C LYS A 120 -8.34 -17.99 2.65
N LYS A 121 -7.80 -19.20 2.79
CA LYS A 121 -8.03 -20.31 1.87
C LYS A 121 -9.23 -21.10 2.37
#